data_AF-A0A2A3T084-F1
#
_entry.id   AF-A0A2A3T084-F1
#
_cell.length_a   1.000
_cell.length_b   1.000
_cell.length_c   1.000
_cell.angle_alpha   90.00
_cell.angle_beta   90.00
_cell.angle_gamma   90.00
#
_symmetry.space_group_name_H-M   'P 1'
#
loop_
_entity.id
_entity.type
_entity.pdbx_description
1 polymer ?
#
loop_
_entity_poly.entity_id
_entity_poly.type
_entity_poly.pdbx_seq_one_letter_code
_entity_poly.pdbx_strand_id
1 'polypeptide(L)'
;MEEPELRIGGWEKEGKRRWFRRLFTLILVVLLGLLVIGPILIEYKTAEVEQSSLYLAAGIWNGPFDQKYTKEFNGHFKISSLTYDTTDGRSGRLIVVSISSLVNVESQIQSIVVEKIKEKAEDEGLTLVGKGIVLNENNDDLPSNAILYKWDAKVTETANFFEHLGVGEIVHVKAIFWTPNVGAISLNGGFQTTICIAFGTNQITINQATELVEDVS
;
A
#
# COMPACT_ATOMS: atom_id res chain seq x y z
N MET A 1 -37.48 53.03 -59.96
CA MET A 1 -37.02 51.62 -59.98
C MET A 1 -36.36 51.42 -58.64
N GLU A 2 -37.06 50.76 -57.74
CA GLU A 2 -36.66 50.55 -56.34
C GLU A 2 -35.56 49.49 -56.28
N GLU A 3 -34.57 49.74 -55.44
CA GLU A 3 -33.45 48.83 -55.17
C GLU A 3 -33.96 47.60 -54.39
N PRO A 4 -33.47 46.38 -54.68
CA PRO A 4 -33.83 45.22 -53.88
C PRO A 4 -33.11 45.29 -52.54
N GLU A 5 -33.87 45.37 -51.46
CA GLU A 5 -33.38 45.23 -50.10
C GLU A 5 -32.69 43.86 -49.94
N LEU A 6 -31.36 43.89 -49.91
CA LEU A 6 -30.54 42.76 -49.55
C LEU A 6 -30.90 42.32 -48.13
N ARG A 7 -31.64 41.21 -48.06
CA ARG A 7 -31.90 40.45 -46.85
C ARG A 7 -30.56 39.93 -46.31
N ILE A 8 -29.90 40.72 -45.46
CA ILE A 8 -28.71 40.30 -44.72
C ILE A 8 -29.21 39.32 -43.67
N GLY A 9 -29.33 38.05 -44.08
CA GLY A 9 -29.66 36.94 -43.22
C GLY A 9 -28.69 36.89 -42.04
N GLY A 10 -29.25 36.77 -40.85
CA GLY A 10 -28.52 36.56 -39.61
C GLY A 10 -27.52 35.42 -39.75
N TRP A 11 -26.25 35.78 -39.76
CA TRP A 11 -25.12 34.87 -39.56
C TRP A 11 -24.34 35.39 -38.37
N GLU A 12 -24.99 35.41 -37.21
CA GLU A 12 -24.26 35.53 -35.96
C GLU A 12 -23.51 34.21 -35.72
N LYS A 13 -22.19 34.33 -35.62
CA LYS A 13 -21.22 33.24 -35.79
C LYS A 13 -21.21 32.31 -34.57
N GLU A 14 -22.21 31.43 -34.44
CA GLU A 14 -22.26 30.34 -33.43
C GLU A 14 -21.14 29.29 -33.57
N GLY A 15 -20.28 29.40 -34.59
CA GLY A 15 -19.23 28.42 -34.90
C GLY A 15 -18.19 28.21 -33.79
N LYS A 16 -17.87 29.24 -33.00
CA LYS A 16 -16.89 29.11 -31.90
C LYS A 16 -17.36 28.14 -30.82
N ARG A 17 -18.61 28.24 -30.38
CA ARG A 17 -19.18 27.41 -29.29
C ARG A 17 -19.23 25.92 -29.65
N ARG A 18 -19.50 25.59 -30.92
CA ARG A 18 -19.56 24.21 -31.41
C ARG A 18 -18.18 23.56 -31.52
N TRP A 19 -17.16 24.31 -31.94
CA TRP A 19 -15.78 23.81 -32.00
C TRP A 19 -15.18 23.58 -30.61
N PHE A 20 -15.39 24.51 -29.66
CA PHE A 20 -14.97 24.31 -28.27
C PHE A 20 -15.63 23.08 -27.62
N ARG A 21 -16.94 22.86 -27.86
CA ARG A 21 -17.62 21.65 -27.37
C ARG A 21 -16.97 20.38 -27.92
N ARG A 22 -16.66 20.32 -29.22
CA ARG A 22 -16.01 19.16 -29.84
C ARG A 22 -14.60 18.91 -29.30
N LEU A 23 -13.82 19.97 -29.09
CA LEU A 23 -12.50 19.87 -28.49
C LEU A 23 -12.59 19.37 -27.05
N PHE A 24 -13.51 19.92 -26.26
CA PHE A 24 -13.75 19.48 -24.88
C PHE A 24 -14.18 18.01 -24.83
N THR A 25 -15.10 17.59 -25.71
CA THR A 25 -15.51 16.18 -25.79
C THR A 25 -14.34 15.27 -26.15
N LEU A 26 -13.47 15.69 -27.08
CA LEU A 26 -12.27 14.94 -27.44
C LEU A 26 -11.30 14.81 -26.26
N ILE A 27 -11.01 15.92 -25.56
CA ILE A 27 -10.16 15.91 -24.35
C ILE A 27 -10.76 14.98 -23.29
N LEU A 28 -12.07 15.04 -23.09
CA LEU A 28 -12.77 14.20 -22.12
C LEU A 28 -12.67 12.71 -22.47
N VAL A 29 -12.84 12.35 -23.75
CA VAL A 29 -12.67 10.97 -24.23
C VAL A 29 -11.22 10.50 -24.03
N VAL A 30 -10.24 11.35 -24.32
CA VAL A 30 -8.82 11.02 -24.10
C VAL A 30 -8.51 10.84 -22.62
N LEU A 31 -9.01 11.72 -21.75
CA LEU A 31 -8.83 11.61 -20.29
C LEU A 31 -9.48 10.34 -19.73
N LEU A 32 -10.69 10.01 -20.17
CA LEU A 32 -11.35 8.76 -19.81
C LEU A 32 -10.56 7.54 -20.29
N GLY A 33 -10.03 7.58 -21.51
CA GLY A 33 -9.15 6.53 -22.02
C GLY A 33 -7.90 6.36 -21.16
N LEU A 34 -7.24 7.47 -20.79
CA LEU A 34 -6.04 7.44 -19.93
C LEU A 34 -6.34 6.88 -18.53
N LEU A 35 -7.50 7.20 -17.94
CA LEU A 35 -7.92 6.64 -16.65
C LEU A 35 -8.05 5.11 -16.70
N VAL A 36 -8.57 4.57 -17.80
CA VAL A 36 -8.74 3.11 -17.98
C VAL A 36 -7.42 2.41 -18.30
N ILE A 37 -6.51 3.07 -19.02
CA ILE A 37 -5.21 2.48 -19.41
C ILE A 37 -4.20 2.53 -18.27
N GLY A 38 -4.26 3.54 -17.39
CA GLY A 38 -3.33 3.72 -16.28
C GLY A 38 -3.01 2.45 -15.47
N PRO A 39 -4.01 1.69 -14.97
CA PRO A 39 -3.79 0.42 -14.24
C PRO A 39 -2.92 -0.63 -14.95
N ILE A 40 -2.90 -0.62 -16.29
CA ILE A 40 -2.12 -1.55 -17.11
C ILE A 40 -0.62 -1.26 -16.99
N LEU A 41 -0.26 0.01 -16.79
CA LEU A 41 1.13 0.48 -16.69
C LEU A 41 1.78 0.22 -15.33
N ILE A 42 1.00 -0.17 -14.32
CA ILE A 42 1.50 -0.51 -12.98
C ILE A 42 1.94 -1.96 -13.02
N GLU A 43 3.08 -2.30 -12.44
CA GLU A 43 3.48 -3.69 -12.23
C GLU A 43 3.36 -4.07 -10.75
N TYR A 44 3.26 -5.36 -10.47
CA TYR A 44 3.40 -5.83 -9.09
C TYR A 44 4.86 -5.75 -8.72
N LYS A 45 5.18 -4.97 -7.68
CA LYS A 45 6.50 -5.01 -7.05
C LYS A 45 6.41 -5.79 -5.75
N THR A 46 7.38 -6.65 -5.51
CA THR A 46 7.56 -7.34 -4.22
C THR A 46 8.67 -6.63 -3.45
N ALA A 47 8.53 -6.63 -2.13
CA ALA A 47 9.61 -6.27 -1.22
C ALA A 47 9.87 -7.50 -0.36
N GLU A 48 11.10 -7.96 -0.31
CA GLU A 48 11.48 -9.21 0.34
C GLU A 48 12.58 -8.97 1.37
N VAL A 49 12.63 -9.80 2.40
CA VAL A 49 13.73 -9.76 3.37
C VAL A 49 14.93 -10.43 2.72
N GLU A 50 16.09 -9.76 2.71
CA GLU A 50 17.31 -10.33 2.15
C GLU A 50 17.71 -11.61 2.88
N GLN A 51 18.15 -12.62 2.12
CA GLN A 51 18.59 -13.91 2.69
C GLN A 51 19.86 -13.77 3.56
N SER A 52 20.61 -12.68 3.39
CA SER A 52 21.75 -12.29 4.23
C SER A 52 21.36 -11.85 5.63
N SER A 53 20.07 -11.56 5.89
CA SER A 53 19.60 -11.11 7.19
C SER A 53 19.93 -12.13 8.29
N LEU A 54 20.32 -11.62 9.46
CA LEU A 54 20.85 -12.43 10.54
C LEU A 54 19.89 -13.57 10.95
N TYR A 55 18.60 -13.26 11.09
CA TYR A 55 17.63 -14.23 11.62
C TYR A 55 17.12 -15.23 10.58
N LEU A 56 17.17 -14.90 9.28
CA LEU A 56 16.97 -15.90 8.22
C LEU A 56 18.19 -16.79 8.08
N ALA A 57 19.39 -16.21 8.04
CA ALA A 57 20.65 -16.96 7.92
C ALA A 57 20.88 -17.89 9.13
N ALA A 58 20.48 -17.48 10.33
CA ALA A 58 20.54 -18.28 11.55
C ALA A 58 19.41 -19.32 11.67
N GLY A 59 18.40 -19.29 10.79
CA GLY A 59 17.25 -20.20 10.83
C GLY A 59 16.32 -19.97 12.02
N ILE A 60 16.27 -18.75 12.57
CA ILE A 60 15.36 -18.36 13.65
C ILE A 60 14.00 -17.95 13.06
N TRP A 61 14.02 -17.36 11.87
CA TRP A 61 12.86 -17.05 11.04
C TRP A 61 12.99 -17.78 9.71
N ASN A 62 11.85 -18.09 9.08
CA ASN A 62 11.79 -18.72 7.76
C ASN A 62 10.81 -17.99 6.84
N GLY A 63 11.00 -18.19 5.54
CA GLY A 63 10.15 -17.64 4.48
C GLY A 63 10.98 -17.28 3.25
N PRO A 64 10.42 -16.51 2.31
CA PRO A 64 9.00 -16.11 2.29
C PRO A 64 8.05 -17.29 2.08
N PHE A 65 6.88 -17.21 2.69
CA PHE A 65 5.73 -18.08 2.53
C PHE A 65 4.52 -17.27 2.01
N ASP A 66 3.50 -17.96 1.50
CA ASP A 66 2.19 -17.40 1.12
C ASP A 66 2.22 -16.09 0.31
N GLN A 67 2.89 -16.12 -0.85
CA GLN A 67 2.90 -15.00 -1.77
C GLN A 67 1.50 -14.76 -2.36
N LYS A 68 0.93 -13.58 -2.06
CA LYS A 68 -0.41 -13.17 -2.54
C LYS A 68 -0.32 -11.90 -3.37
N TYR A 69 -1.17 -11.83 -4.39
CA TYR A 69 -1.31 -10.67 -5.27
C TYR A 69 -2.77 -10.23 -5.33
N THR A 70 -3.02 -8.96 -5.01
CA THR A 70 -4.36 -8.38 -5.04
C THR A 70 -4.38 -7.07 -5.83
N LYS A 71 -5.58 -6.64 -6.23
CA LYS A 71 -5.80 -5.37 -6.94
C LYS A 71 -6.87 -4.58 -6.22
N GLU A 72 -6.61 -3.30 -6.03
CA GLU A 72 -7.56 -2.37 -5.41
C GLU A 72 -7.74 -1.12 -6.27
N PHE A 73 -8.81 -0.38 -6.00
CA PHE A 73 -9.19 0.83 -6.73
C PHE A 73 -9.18 0.59 -8.25
N ASN A 74 -9.89 -0.43 -8.74
CA ASN A 74 -9.92 -0.80 -10.16
C ASN A 74 -8.53 -1.10 -10.77
N GLY A 75 -7.58 -1.55 -9.96
CA GLY A 75 -6.22 -1.88 -10.41
C GLY A 75 -5.25 -0.69 -10.39
N HIS A 76 -5.67 0.47 -9.89
CA HIS A 76 -4.77 1.59 -9.65
C HIS A 76 -3.80 1.32 -8.50
N PHE A 77 -4.12 0.37 -7.60
CA PHE A 77 -3.16 -0.22 -6.68
C PHE A 77 -2.97 -1.71 -7.00
N LYS A 78 -1.72 -2.11 -7.19
CA LYS A 78 -1.29 -3.50 -7.29
C LYS A 78 -0.54 -3.85 -6.02
N ILE A 79 -1.07 -4.79 -5.26
CA ILE A 79 -0.55 -5.13 -3.94
C ILE A 79 0.03 -6.53 -3.99
N SER A 80 1.25 -6.67 -3.48
CA SER A 80 1.84 -7.98 -3.18
C SER A 80 2.03 -8.11 -1.67
N SER A 81 1.94 -9.33 -1.16
CA SER A 81 2.28 -9.61 0.24
C SER A 81 3.05 -10.92 0.36
N LEU A 82 4.03 -10.92 1.27
CA LEU A 82 4.85 -12.07 1.64
C LEU A 82 4.83 -12.25 3.15
N THR A 83 4.80 -13.50 3.60
CA THR A 83 4.76 -13.83 5.02
C THR A 83 6.04 -14.54 5.43
N TYR A 84 6.57 -14.20 6.60
CA TYR A 84 7.70 -14.86 7.24
C TYR A 84 7.28 -15.26 8.65
N ASP A 85 7.64 -16.46 9.07
CA ASP A 85 7.25 -17.00 10.37
C ASP A 85 8.49 -17.38 11.17
N THR A 86 8.40 -17.30 12.50
CA THR A 86 9.42 -17.88 13.37
C THR A 86 9.49 -19.39 13.17
N THR A 87 10.68 -19.97 13.28
CA THR A 87 10.92 -21.42 13.06
C THR A 87 10.15 -22.31 14.03
N ASP A 88 9.80 -21.80 15.21
CA ASP A 88 8.95 -22.49 16.17
C ASP A 88 7.47 -22.53 15.79
N GLY A 89 7.08 -21.81 14.73
CA GLY A 89 5.73 -21.74 14.18
C GLY A 89 4.69 -21.10 15.10
N ARG A 90 5.12 -20.33 16.11
CA ARG A 90 4.24 -19.83 17.17
C ARG A 90 4.61 -18.44 17.69
N SER A 91 5.89 -18.12 17.78
CA SER A 91 6.33 -16.91 18.46
C SER A 91 6.08 -15.62 17.69
N GLY A 92 6.13 -15.66 16.36
CA GLY A 92 5.90 -14.46 15.57
C GLY A 92 5.74 -14.69 14.08
N ARG A 93 5.12 -13.70 13.46
CA ARG A 93 4.79 -13.63 12.04
C ARG A 93 5.05 -12.23 11.54
N LEU A 94 5.75 -12.10 10.42
CA LEU A 94 6.07 -10.85 9.75
C LEU A 94 5.42 -10.87 8.37
N ILE A 95 4.56 -9.91 8.09
CA ILE A 95 3.93 -9.75 6.78
C ILE A 95 4.50 -8.51 6.11
N VAL A 96 5.17 -8.70 4.97
CA VAL A 96 5.70 -7.62 4.14
C VAL A 96 4.71 -7.39 3.00
N VAL A 97 4.12 -6.20 2.96
CA VAL A 97 3.16 -5.76 1.94
C VAL A 97 3.80 -4.67 1.10
N SER A 98 3.72 -4.81 -0.22
CA SER A 98 4.17 -3.80 -1.17
C SER A 98 2.99 -3.31 -2.02
N ILE A 99 2.73 -2.00 -1.97
CA ILE A 99 1.66 -1.33 -2.71
C ILE A 99 2.29 -0.55 -3.86
N SER A 100 2.00 -0.98 -5.09
CA SER A 100 2.46 -0.32 -6.31
C SER A 100 1.36 0.58 -6.89
N SER A 101 1.70 1.83 -7.23
CA SER A 101 0.76 2.84 -7.75
C SER A 101 1.38 3.75 -8.82
N LEU A 102 0.58 4.46 -9.62
CA LEU A 102 1.09 5.46 -10.60
C LEU A 102 1.27 6.86 -10.02
N VAL A 103 0.63 7.15 -8.88
CA VAL A 103 0.57 8.48 -8.26
C VAL A 103 1.10 8.37 -6.85
N ASN A 104 1.92 9.33 -6.44
CA ASN A 104 2.37 9.39 -5.06
C ASN A 104 1.18 9.74 -4.16
N VAL A 105 0.81 8.80 -3.28
CA VAL A 105 -0.31 8.91 -2.35
C VAL A 105 0.12 9.34 -0.95
N GLU A 106 1.31 9.92 -0.79
CA GLU A 106 1.91 10.33 0.49
C GLU A 106 0.95 11.06 1.45
N SER A 107 0.09 11.95 0.95
CA SER A 107 -0.88 12.67 1.80
C SER A 107 -2.01 11.80 2.37
N GLN A 108 -2.27 10.64 1.78
CA GLN A 108 -3.30 9.68 2.21
C GLN A 108 -2.70 8.34 2.65
N ILE A 109 -1.38 8.18 2.55
CA ILE A 109 -0.72 6.89 2.74
C ILE A 109 -0.89 6.38 4.16
N GLN A 110 -0.90 7.27 5.15
CA GLN A 110 -1.10 6.89 6.56
C GLN A 110 -2.45 6.21 6.80
N SER A 111 -3.55 6.73 6.24
CA SER A 111 -4.86 6.09 6.39
C SER A 111 -4.92 4.74 5.68
N ILE A 112 -4.32 4.65 4.48
CA ILE A 112 -4.24 3.39 3.73
C ILE A 112 -3.43 2.36 4.52
N VAL A 113 -2.30 2.76 5.10
CA VAL A 113 -1.42 1.89 5.89
C VAL A 113 -2.16 1.36 7.12
N VAL A 114 -2.84 2.22 7.88
CA VAL A 114 -3.61 1.79 9.06
C VAL A 114 -4.73 0.82 8.67
N GLU A 115 -5.41 1.08 7.57
CA GLU A 115 -6.43 0.16 7.03
C GLU A 115 -5.82 -1.20 6.65
N LYS A 116 -4.65 -1.21 6.00
CA LYS A 116 -3.93 -2.45 5.66
C LYS A 116 -3.46 -3.21 6.89
N ILE A 117 -2.96 -2.52 7.92
CA ILE A 117 -2.57 -3.15 9.19
C ILE A 117 -3.79 -3.81 9.84
N LYS A 118 -4.94 -3.13 9.83
CA LYS A 118 -6.19 -3.67 10.35
C LYS A 118 -6.65 -4.90 9.55
N GLU A 119 -6.67 -4.81 8.22
CA GLU A 119 -7.02 -5.92 7.33
C GLU A 119 -6.13 -7.14 7.59
N LYS A 120 -4.81 -6.94 7.72
CA LYS A 120 -3.87 -8.03 8.01
C LYS A 120 -3.99 -8.59 9.41
N ALA A 121 -4.31 -7.77 10.41
CA ALA A 121 -4.65 -8.28 11.73
C ALA A 121 -5.91 -9.15 11.68
N GLU A 122 -6.96 -8.72 10.97
CA GLU A 122 -8.20 -9.49 10.81
C GLU A 122 -7.99 -10.81 10.05
N ASP A 123 -7.17 -10.80 8.98
CA ASP A 123 -6.75 -12.01 8.24
C ASP A 123 -6.08 -13.05 9.16
N GLU A 124 -5.35 -12.59 10.17
CA GLU A 124 -4.66 -13.42 11.17
C GLU A 124 -5.57 -13.81 12.36
N GLY A 125 -6.84 -13.41 12.34
CA GLY A 125 -7.77 -13.62 13.44
C GLY A 125 -7.43 -12.81 14.68
N LEU A 126 -6.96 -11.58 14.48
CA LEU A 126 -6.61 -10.64 15.55
C LEU A 126 -7.47 -9.38 15.45
N THR A 127 -7.87 -8.82 16.60
CA THR A 127 -8.56 -7.53 16.68
C THR A 127 -7.66 -6.49 17.33
N LEU A 128 -7.26 -5.46 16.58
CA LEU A 128 -6.44 -4.36 17.11
C LEU A 128 -7.16 -3.63 18.26
N VAL A 129 -6.41 -3.30 19.30
CA VAL A 129 -6.88 -2.56 20.47
C VAL A 129 -6.52 -1.08 20.30
N GLY A 130 -7.55 -0.23 20.17
CA GLY A 130 -7.38 1.22 20.08
C GLY A 130 -6.87 1.70 18.71
N LYS A 131 -6.30 2.91 18.67
CA LYS A 131 -5.86 3.59 17.45
C LYS A 131 -4.36 3.41 17.13
N GLY A 132 -3.63 2.74 18.02
CA GLY A 132 -2.17 2.59 17.92
C GLY A 132 -1.42 3.85 18.29
N ILE A 133 -0.12 3.68 18.45
CA ILE A 133 0.80 4.74 18.88
C ILE A 133 1.89 4.85 17.82
N VAL A 134 2.15 6.07 17.34
CA VAL A 134 3.32 6.36 16.50
C VAL A 134 4.54 6.34 17.40
N LEU A 135 5.55 5.57 17.01
CA LEU A 135 6.83 5.51 17.70
C LEU A 135 7.79 6.51 17.05
N ASN A 136 8.34 7.42 17.83
CA ASN A 136 9.44 8.30 17.42
C ASN A 136 10.76 7.62 17.81
N GLU A 137 11.07 6.52 17.14
CA GLU A 137 12.35 5.81 17.27
C GLU A 137 13.24 6.26 16.09
N ASN A 138 14.45 6.75 16.39
CA ASN A 138 15.45 6.93 15.36
C ASN A 138 16.13 5.58 15.14
N ASN A 139 15.95 5.01 13.95
CA ASN A 139 16.70 3.85 13.50
C ASN A 139 17.42 4.24 12.21
N ASP A 140 18.75 4.32 12.29
CA ASP A 140 19.59 4.78 11.17
C ASP A 140 19.67 3.73 10.03
N ASP A 141 19.29 2.49 10.32
CA ASP A 141 19.28 1.37 9.37
C ASP A 141 17.93 1.30 8.59
N LEU A 142 16.92 2.06 9.01
CA LEU A 142 15.67 2.22 8.26
C LEU A 142 15.72 3.43 7.30
N PRO A 143 14.92 3.43 6.22
CA PRO A 143 14.77 4.61 5.36
C PRO A 143 14.40 5.86 6.16
N SER A 144 14.97 7.01 5.82
CA SER A 144 14.84 8.26 6.59
C SER A 144 13.41 8.79 6.74
N ASN A 145 12.48 8.30 5.92
CA ASN A 145 11.07 8.64 5.98
C ASN A 145 10.19 7.47 6.44
N ALA A 146 10.80 6.45 7.07
CA ALA A 146 10.07 5.37 7.68
C ALA A 146 9.27 5.89 8.88
N ILE A 147 8.05 5.39 9.02
CA ILE A 147 7.17 5.70 10.14
C ILE A 147 6.84 4.38 10.84
N LEU A 148 6.96 4.40 12.16
CA LEU A 148 6.77 3.24 13.01
C LEU A 148 5.50 3.41 13.82
N TYR A 149 4.74 2.33 13.92
CA TYR A 149 3.56 2.25 14.74
C TYR A 149 3.58 1.01 15.62
N LYS A 150 2.90 1.10 16.77
CA LYS A 150 2.68 0.00 17.70
C LYS A 150 1.21 -0.12 18.08
N TRP A 151 0.74 -1.36 18.12
CA TRP A 151 -0.56 -1.75 18.68
C TRP A 151 -0.39 -2.97 19.58
N ASP A 152 -1.40 -3.17 20.41
CA ASP A 152 -1.73 -4.48 20.95
C ASP A 152 -2.94 -5.01 20.18
N ALA A 153 -3.01 -6.33 19.98
CA ALA A 153 -4.12 -7.00 19.32
C ALA A 153 -4.62 -8.15 20.20
N LYS A 154 -5.93 -8.41 20.16
CA LYS A 154 -6.53 -9.54 20.86
C LYS A 154 -6.76 -10.70 19.92
N VAL A 155 -6.40 -11.89 20.35
CA VAL A 155 -6.69 -13.14 19.64
C VAL A 155 -8.20 -13.39 19.59
N THR A 156 -8.73 -13.71 18.42
CA THR A 156 -10.15 -14.08 18.23
C THR A 156 -10.29 -15.59 18.04
N GLU A 157 -11.54 -16.06 17.96
CA GLU A 157 -11.86 -17.46 17.67
C GLU A 157 -11.43 -17.92 16.27
N THR A 158 -11.14 -16.99 15.35
CA THR A 158 -10.74 -17.30 13.97
C THR A 158 -9.23 -17.30 13.78
N ALA A 159 -8.45 -17.06 14.84
CA ALA A 159 -7.00 -17.11 14.78
C ALA A 159 -6.51 -18.53 14.46
N ASN A 160 -5.51 -18.62 13.59
CA ASN A 160 -4.86 -19.90 13.24
C ASN A 160 -3.45 -19.96 13.83
N PHE A 161 -2.54 -19.08 13.37
CA PHE A 161 -1.16 -19.05 13.87
C PHE A 161 -1.07 -18.78 15.38
N PHE A 162 -1.88 -17.83 15.88
CA PHE A 162 -1.92 -17.43 17.29
C PHE A 162 -2.97 -18.17 18.13
N GLU A 163 -3.63 -19.21 17.60
CA GLU A 163 -4.68 -19.96 18.33
C GLU A 163 -4.18 -20.51 19.67
N HIS A 164 -2.92 -20.96 19.69
CA HIS A 164 -2.28 -21.58 20.85
C HIS A 164 -2.20 -20.67 22.10
N LEU A 165 -2.35 -19.35 21.94
CA LEU A 165 -2.39 -18.41 23.06
C LEU A 165 -3.74 -18.46 23.79
N GLY A 166 -4.82 -18.68 23.06
CA GLY A 166 -6.19 -18.60 23.56
C GLY A 166 -6.88 -17.26 23.26
N VAL A 167 -8.21 -17.31 23.12
CA VAL A 167 -9.04 -16.15 22.76
C VAL A 167 -8.95 -15.06 23.83
N GLY A 168 -8.74 -13.82 23.39
CA GLY A 168 -8.63 -12.64 24.25
C GLY A 168 -7.22 -12.32 24.72
N GLU A 169 -6.25 -13.23 24.53
CA GLU A 169 -4.85 -12.97 24.81
C GLU A 169 -4.27 -11.90 23.89
N ILE A 170 -3.16 -11.30 24.35
CA ILE A 170 -2.53 -10.16 23.68
C ILE A 170 -1.40 -10.62 22.77
N VAL A 171 -1.45 -10.16 21.53
CA VAL A 171 -0.34 -10.20 20.57
C VAL A 171 0.14 -8.78 20.36
N HIS A 172 1.45 -8.57 20.44
CA HIS A 172 2.04 -7.27 20.15
C HIS A 172 2.15 -7.10 18.63
N VAL A 173 1.86 -5.90 18.15
CA VAL A 173 1.93 -5.56 16.73
C VAL A 173 2.82 -4.35 16.56
N LYS A 174 3.84 -4.47 15.71
CA LYS A 174 4.68 -3.34 15.29
C LYS A 174 4.62 -3.26 13.77
N ALA A 175 4.29 -2.08 13.25
CA ALA A 175 4.26 -1.84 11.82
C ALA A 175 5.26 -0.75 11.44
N ILE A 176 5.97 -0.94 10.35
CA ILE A 176 6.98 -0.03 9.82
C ILE A 176 6.66 0.14 8.35
N PHE A 177 6.56 1.38 7.87
CA PHE A 177 6.34 1.62 6.46
C PHE A 177 7.11 2.82 5.96
N TRP A 178 7.45 2.78 4.67
CA TRP A 178 8.11 3.87 3.97
C TRP A 178 7.66 3.87 2.51
N THR A 179 7.78 5.03 1.88
CA THR A 179 7.57 5.21 0.44
C THR A 179 8.81 5.90 -0.11
N PRO A 180 9.62 5.31 -0.99
CA PRO A 180 10.77 5.98 -1.55
C PRO A 180 10.34 7.32 -2.15
N ASN A 181 11.04 8.39 -1.80
CA ASN A 181 10.70 9.73 -2.26
C ASN A 181 11.05 9.85 -3.75
N VAL A 182 10.04 9.62 -4.58
CA VAL A 182 10.07 9.84 -6.03
C VAL A 182 9.02 10.92 -6.31
N GLY A 183 9.18 11.73 -7.36
CA GLY A 183 8.36 12.92 -7.65
C GLY A 183 6.84 12.70 -7.76
N ALA A 184 6.06 13.62 -8.34
CA ALA A 184 4.60 13.50 -8.29
C ALA A 184 3.99 12.34 -9.13
N ILE A 185 4.64 11.97 -10.24
CA ILE A 185 4.19 10.93 -11.18
C ILE A 185 5.41 10.13 -11.64
N SER A 186 5.32 8.81 -11.68
CA SER A 186 6.37 7.93 -12.19
C SER A 186 5.93 7.25 -13.49
N LEU A 187 6.63 7.55 -14.59
CA LEU A 187 6.48 6.88 -15.88
C LEU A 187 7.38 5.63 -16.00
N ASN A 188 8.33 5.46 -15.07
CA ASN A 188 9.34 4.40 -15.07
C ASN A 188 9.02 3.34 -13.99
N GLY A 189 7.78 2.85 -13.96
CA GLY A 189 7.41 1.71 -13.12
C GLY A 189 6.70 2.05 -11.80
N GLY A 190 6.11 3.25 -11.67
CA GLY A 190 5.24 3.59 -10.54
C GLY A 190 5.95 3.81 -9.20
N PHE A 191 5.18 4.24 -8.19
CA PHE A 191 5.56 4.32 -6.79
C PHE A 191 5.36 2.97 -6.10
N GLN A 192 6.13 2.75 -5.04
CA GLN A 192 6.01 1.58 -4.18
C GLN A 192 6.00 2.03 -2.73
N THR A 193 4.98 1.65 -1.98
CA THR A 193 4.98 1.78 -0.52
C THR A 193 5.19 0.40 0.07
N THR A 194 6.22 0.25 0.89
CA THR A 194 6.47 -0.99 1.64
C THR A 194 5.92 -0.83 3.04
N ILE A 195 5.16 -1.83 3.50
CA ILE A 195 4.56 -1.91 4.83
C ILE A 195 4.95 -3.26 5.42
N CYS A 196 5.75 -3.25 6.47
CA CYS A 196 6.12 -4.42 7.22
C CYS A 196 5.31 -4.47 8.51
N ILE A 197 4.61 -5.58 8.75
CA ILE A 197 3.73 -5.76 9.90
C ILE A 197 4.22 -6.98 10.68
N ALA A 198 4.83 -6.73 11.83
CA ALA A 198 5.31 -7.74 12.74
C ALA A 198 4.27 -8.01 13.83
N PHE A 199 3.91 -9.28 13.98
CA PHE A 199 3.11 -9.84 15.06
C PHE A 199 4.01 -10.71 15.94
N GLY A 200 3.97 -10.50 17.25
CA GLY A 200 4.82 -11.23 18.18
C GLY A 200 4.13 -11.49 19.51
N THR A 201 4.36 -12.67 20.08
CA THR A 201 3.86 -13.06 21.41
C THR A 201 4.60 -12.36 22.54
N ASN A 202 5.77 -11.79 22.26
CA ASN A 202 6.58 -11.03 23.21
C ASN A 202 7.42 -9.97 22.48
N GLN A 203 8.06 -9.09 23.27
CA GLN A 203 8.88 -8.00 22.73
C GLN A 203 10.17 -8.48 22.06
N ILE A 204 10.74 -9.63 22.45
CA ILE A 204 11.94 -10.19 21.82
C ILE A 204 11.64 -10.51 20.36
N THR A 205 10.52 -11.19 20.09
CA THR A 205 10.13 -11.54 18.73
C THR A 205 9.85 -10.30 17.87
N ILE A 206 9.24 -9.26 18.45
CA ILE A 206 9.03 -7.97 17.76
C ILE A 206 10.36 -7.29 17.41
N ASN A 207 11.36 -7.36 18.29
CA ASN A 207 12.67 -6.78 18.03
C ASN A 207 13.39 -7.54 16.91
N GLN A 208 13.38 -8.88 16.93
CA GLN A 208 13.92 -9.71 15.85
C GLN A 208 13.25 -9.40 14.50
N ALA A 209 11.93 -9.26 14.48
CA ALA A 209 11.20 -8.87 13.28
C ALA A 209 11.54 -7.45 12.82
N THR A 210 11.82 -6.53 13.76
CA THR A 210 12.25 -5.16 13.42
C THR A 210 13.61 -5.17 12.72
N GLU A 211 14.56 -5.95 13.24
CA GLU A 211 15.88 -6.13 12.64
C GLU A 211 15.78 -6.80 11.26
N LEU A 212 14.86 -7.76 11.07
CA LEU A 212 14.59 -8.31 9.72
C LEU A 212 14.05 -7.26 8.73
N VAL A 213 13.34 -6.24 9.21
CA VAL A 213 12.77 -5.19 8.35
C VAL A 213 13.84 -4.24 7.83
N GLU A 214 14.98 -4.12 8.52
CA GLU A 214 16.13 -3.32 8.07
C GLU A 214 16.71 -3.88 6.77
N ASP A 215 16.60 -5.20 6.57
CA ASP A 215 17.07 -5.91 5.39
C ASP A 215 15.96 -6.11 4.31
N VAL A 216 14.92 -5.26 4.28
CA VAL A 216 13.84 -5.36 3.26
C VAL A 216 14.10 -4.45 2.07
N SER A 217 14.15 -5.05 0.87
CA SER A 217 14.35 -4.36 -0.41
C SER A 217 13.26 -4.66 -1.44
#